data_AF-A0A3A2Z0K3-F1
#
_entry.id   AF-A0A3A2Z0K3-F1
#
_cell.length_a   1.000
_cell.length_b   1.000
_cell.length_c   1.000
_cell.angle_alpha   90.00
_cell.angle_beta   90.00
_cell.angle_gamma   90.00
#
_symmetry.space_group_name_H-M   'P 1'
#
loop_
_entity.id
_entity.type
_entity.pdbx_description
1 polymer ?
#
loop_
_entity_poly.entity_id
_entity_poly.type
_entity_poly.pdbx_seq_one_letter_code
_entity_poly.pdbx_strand_id
1 'polypeptide(L)'
;ANASPRVSGILRAASATNLETVRKFIAYGMDVNQQHPWTAKTALYKAVSASSIPMVELLLDNGADMTMGVLDGNEYMPLYRAVELEDYEMLN
;
A
#
# COMPACT_ATOMS: atom_id res chain seq x y z
N ALA A 1 -5.50 -11.74 17.79
CA ALA A 1 -6.07 -10.51 17.22
C ALA A 1 -5.08 -9.33 17.10
N ASN A 2 -3.87 -9.40 17.66
CA ASN A 2 -2.89 -8.32 17.48
C ASN A 2 -1.92 -8.65 16.35
N ALA A 3 -2.13 -8.09 15.16
CA ALA A 3 -1.01 -7.90 14.25
C ALA A 3 -0.01 -7.06 15.04
N SER A 4 1.22 -7.54 15.17
CA SER A 4 2.28 -6.88 15.93
C SER A 4 2.24 -5.37 15.70
N PRO A 5 2.31 -4.52 16.74
CA PRO A 5 2.07 -3.07 16.61
C PRO A 5 2.97 -2.38 15.56
N ARG A 6 4.11 -2.98 15.23
CA ARG A 6 4.99 -2.57 14.13
C ARG A 6 4.43 -2.93 12.75
N VAL A 7 3.89 -4.14 12.58
CA VAL A 7 3.38 -4.68 11.30
C VAL A 7 2.16 -3.91 10.79
N SER A 8 1.30 -3.44 11.70
CA SER A 8 0.11 -2.67 11.34
C SER A 8 0.33 -1.16 11.19
N GLY A 9 1.50 -0.63 11.56
CA GLY A 9 1.75 0.82 11.59
C GLY A 9 1.65 1.47 10.21
N ILE A 10 2.44 0.97 9.25
CA ILE A 10 2.49 1.52 7.89
C ILE A 10 1.18 1.30 7.12
N LEU A 11 0.53 0.15 7.32
CA LEU A 11 -0.76 -0.19 6.71
C LEU A 11 -1.89 0.74 7.19
N ARG A 12 -1.92 1.04 8.49
CA ARG A 12 -2.91 1.96 9.08
C ARG A 12 -2.66 3.39 8.63
N ALA A 13 -1.39 3.81 8.56
CA ALA A 13 -1.02 5.15 8.11
C ALA A 13 -1.33 5.36 6.62
N ALA A 14 -1.11 4.35 5.77
CA ALA A 14 -1.48 4.37 4.36
C ALA A 14 -3.01 4.47 4.18
N SER A 15 -3.78 3.73 4.97
CA SER A 15 -5.26 3.81 4.95
C SER A 15 -5.80 5.17 5.44
N ALA A 16 -5.07 5.84 6.33
CA ALA A 16 -5.42 7.13 6.89
C ALA A 16 -4.85 8.32 6.09
N THR A 17 -4.30 8.07 4.88
CA THR A 17 -3.64 9.05 4.00
C THR A 17 -2.59 9.93 4.70
N ASN A 18 -1.99 9.42 5.78
CA ASN A 18 -1.05 10.19 6.60
C ASN A 18 0.38 10.03 6.07
N LEU A 19 0.69 10.79 5.03
CA LEU A 19 1.98 10.76 4.32
C LEU A 19 3.18 10.99 5.24
N GLU A 20 3.06 11.90 6.21
CA GLU A 20 4.17 12.20 7.13
C GLU A 20 4.47 11.03 8.06
N THR A 21 3.43 10.32 8.52
CA THR A 21 3.58 9.13 9.34
C THR A 21 4.21 7.98 8.54
N VAL A 22 3.80 7.79 7.28
CA VAL A 22 4.41 6.80 6.39
C VAL A 22 5.88 7.13 6.12
N ARG A 23 6.22 8.41 5.85
CA ARG A 23 7.61 8.86 5.73
C ARG A 23 8.45 8.54 6.96
N LYS A 24 7.93 8.81 8.16
CA LYS A 24 8.62 8.48 9.42
C LYS A 24 8.86 6.98 9.54
N PHE A 25 7.86 6.15 9.23
CA PHE A 25 7.99 4.70 9.30
C PHE A 25 9.02 4.14 8.32
N ILE A 26 9.03 4.63 7.08
CA ILE A 26 10.06 4.27 6.10
C ILE A 26 11.45 4.72 6.59
N ALA A 27 11.57 5.94 7.12
CA ALA A 27 12.83 6.44 7.69
C ALA A 27 13.33 5.61 8.90
N TYR A 28 12.42 4.95 9.63
CA TYR A 28 12.77 3.98 10.69
C TYR A 28 13.15 2.59 10.16
N GLY A 29 13.29 2.42 8.84
CA GLY A 29 13.66 1.15 8.21
C GLY A 29 12.54 0.12 8.23
N MET A 30 11.27 0.55 8.31
CA MET A 30 10.15 -0.35 8.12
C MET A 30 10.08 -0.80 6.68
N ASP A 31 9.90 -2.10 6.49
CA ASP A 31 9.67 -2.68 5.16
C ASP A 31 8.35 -2.15 4.57
N VAL A 32 8.44 -1.50 3.41
CA VAL A 32 7.32 -0.89 2.70
C VAL A 32 6.36 -1.95 2.13
N ASN A 33 6.86 -3.17 1.93
CA ASN A 33 6.15 -4.31 1.34
C ASN A 33 5.46 -5.19 2.38
N GLN A 34 5.37 -4.72 3.63
CA GLN A 34 4.68 -5.46 4.68
C GLN A 34 3.23 -5.78 4.30
N GLN A 35 2.89 -7.05 4.43
CA GLN A 35 1.55 -7.56 4.21
C GLN A 35 0.79 -7.70 5.52
N HIS A 36 -0.50 -7.37 5.48
CA HIS A 36 -1.39 -7.63 6.60
C HIS A 36 -1.49 -9.15 6.85
N PRO A 37 -1.24 -9.65 8.08
CA PRO A 37 -1.13 -11.08 8.35
C PRO A 37 -2.35 -11.93 7.95
N TRP A 38 -3.54 -11.32 7.95
CA TRP A 38 -4.80 -12.03 7.68
C TRP A 38 -5.40 -11.74 6.31
N THR A 39 -4.96 -10.67 5.64
CA THR A 39 -5.59 -10.24 4.38
C THR A 39 -4.58 -10.09 3.25
N ALA A 40 -3.29 -10.26 3.52
CA ALA A 40 -2.19 -10.01 2.58
C ALA A 40 -2.16 -8.59 1.96
N LYS A 41 -2.96 -7.65 2.48
CA LYS A 41 -3.01 -6.25 2.01
C LYS A 41 -1.70 -5.54 2.33
N THR A 42 -1.13 -4.86 1.33
CA THR A 42 0.06 -4.00 1.45
C THR A 42 -0.34 -2.54 1.69
N ALA A 43 0.64 -1.70 2.04
CA ALA A 43 0.43 -0.26 2.15
C ALA A 43 0.03 0.33 0.78
N LEU A 44 0.64 -0.18 -0.29
CA LEU A 44 0.35 0.22 -1.66
C LEU A 44 -1.10 -0.13 -2.06
N TYR A 45 -1.58 -1.33 -1.73
CA TYR A 45 -2.99 -1.71 -1.93
C TYR A 45 -3.94 -0.71 -1.26
N LYS A 46 -3.63 -0.28 -0.04
CA LYS A 46 -4.45 0.69 0.70
C LYS A 46 -4.44 2.08 0.07
N ALA A 47 -3.28 2.52 -0.43
CA ALA A 47 -3.12 3.79 -1.12
C ALA A 47 -3.94 3.83 -2.43
N VAL A 48 -3.86 2.77 -3.23
CA VAL A 48 -4.63 2.61 -4.48
C VAL A 48 -6.13 2.53 -4.19
N SER A 49 -6.55 1.72 -3.21
CA SER A 49 -7.96 1.61 -2.81
C SER A 49 -8.53 2.91 -2.24
N ALA A 50 -7.68 3.84 -1.79
CA ALA A 50 -8.07 5.15 -1.32
C ALA A 50 -7.90 6.26 -2.38
N SER A 51 -7.53 5.89 -3.63
CA SER A 51 -7.21 6.80 -4.73
C SER A 51 -6.22 7.91 -4.35
N SER A 52 -5.25 7.60 -3.50
CA SER A 52 -4.29 8.57 -2.97
C SER A 52 -3.01 8.56 -3.78
N ILE A 53 -2.99 9.31 -4.89
CA ILE A 53 -1.80 9.44 -5.77
C ILE A 53 -0.53 9.80 -4.98
N PRO A 54 -0.53 10.80 -4.07
CA PRO A 54 0.70 11.15 -3.33
C PRO A 54 1.22 10.03 -2.41
N MET A 55 0.33 9.14 -1.96
CA MET A 55 0.72 8.00 -1.13
C MET A 55 1.25 6.86 -2.00
N VAL A 56 0.66 6.65 -3.18
CA VAL A 56 1.16 5.70 -4.18
C VAL A 56 2.58 6.08 -4.60
N GLU A 57 2.80 7.33 -5.01
CA GLU A 57 4.12 7.85 -5.36
C GLU A 57 5.13 7.65 -4.23
N LEU A 58 4.78 8.07 -3.01
CA LEU A 58 5.65 7.91 -1.85
C LEU A 58 6.06 6.45 -1.61
N LEU A 59 5.14 5.51 -1.76
CA LEU A 59 5.42 4.10 -1.54
C LEU A 59 6.28 3.52 -2.67
N LEU A 60 5.98 3.87 -3.93
CA LEU A 60 6.74 3.43 -5.11
C LEU A 60 8.17 3.98 -5.09
N ASP A 61 8.36 5.26 -4.76
CA ASP A 61 9.67 5.90 -4.60
C ASP A 61 10.54 5.20 -3.55
N ASN A 62 9.91 4.52 -2.59
CA ASN A 62 10.58 3.78 -1.53
C ASN A 62 10.63 2.26 -1.78
N GLY A 63 10.41 1.83 -3.03
CA GLY A 63 10.57 0.44 -3.44
C GLY A 63 9.38 -0.47 -3.13
N ALA A 64 8.18 0.09 -3.02
CA ALA A 64 6.98 -0.72 -2.92
C ALA A 64 6.78 -1.58 -4.17
N ASP A 65 6.60 -2.88 -3.96
CA ASP A 65 6.34 -3.86 -4.99
C ASP A 65 4.87 -3.78 -5.41
N MET A 66 4.66 -3.33 -6.65
CA MET A 66 3.35 -3.21 -7.28
C MET A 66 2.66 -4.54 -7.60
N THR A 67 3.37 -5.66 -7.44
CA THR A 67 2.83 -7.01 -7.61
C THR A 67 2.36 -7.61 -6.29
N MET A 68 2.69 -6.99 -5.14
CA MET A 68 2.36 -7.50 -3.82
C MET A 68 1.03 -6.97 -3.28
N GLY A 69 0.14 -7.89 -2.92
CA GLY A 69 -1.19 -7.56 -2.40
C GLY A 69 -2.06 -8.79 -2.18
N VAL A 70 -3.35 -8.56 -1.91
CA VAL A 70 -4.38 -9.59 -1.67
C VAL A 70 -4.33 -10.67 -2.75
N LEU A 71 -4.27 -11.93 -2.31
CA LEU A 71 -4.58 -13.13 -3.07
C LEU A 71 -5.89 -13.67 -2.52
N ASP A 72 -7.02 -13.07 -2.88
CA ASP A 72 -8.31 -13.66 -2.53
C ASP A 72 -9.15 -13.84 -3.78
N GLY A 73 -9.53 -15.09 -4.01
CA GLY A 73 -10.61 -15.55 -4.88
C GLY A 73 -10.48 -15.35 -6.39
N ASN A 74 -10.15 -14.15 -6.89
CA ASN A 74 -10.12 -13.81 -8.32
C ASN A 74 -9.44 -12.46 -8.66
N GLU A 75 -8.94 -11.73 -7.67
CA GLU A 75 -8.44 -10.36 -7.89
C GLU A 75 -6.99 -10.23 -7.43
N TYR A 76 -6.08 -10.61 -8.31
CA TYR A 76 -4.81 -9.91 -8.34
C TYR A 76 -5.14 -8.43 -8.59
N MET A 77 -4.65 -7.54 -7.74
CA MET A 77 -4.51 -6.13 -8.06
C MET A 77 -3.03 -5.87 -8.39
N PRO A 78 -2.54 -6.27 -9.58
CA PRO A 78 -1.38 -5.58 -10.13
C PRO A 78 -1.83 -4.13 -10.36
N LEU A 79 -0.92 -3.16 -10.18
CA LEU A 79 -1.21 -1.78 -10.57
C LEU A 79 -1.82 -1.71 -12.00
N TYR A 80 -1.43 -2.62 -12.89
CA TYR A 80 -1.99 -2.77 -14.24
C TYR A 80 -3.52 -3.00 -14.30
N ARG A 81 -4.14 -3.67 -13.29
CA ARG A 81 -5.60 -3.86 -13.24
C ARG A 81 -6.32 -2.68 -12.54
N ALA A 82 -5.62 -1.92 -11.70
CA ALA A 82 -6.16 -0.68 -11.14
C ALA A 82 -6.38 0.38 -12.25
N VAL A 83 -5.55 0.34 -13.30
CA VAL A 83 -5.72 1.16 -14.52
C VAL A 83 -7.02 0.83 -15.27
N GLU A 84 -7.54 -0.39 -15.20
CA GLU A 84 -8.82 -0.75 -15.82
C GLU A 84 -10.04 -0.29 -15.01
N LEU A 85 -9.87 0.06 -13.73
CA LEU A 85 -10.94 0.42 -12.80
C LEU A 85 -11.23 1.92 -12.71
N GLU A 86 -10.99 2.67 -13.79
CA GLU A 86 -11.53 4.02 -14.10
C GLU A 86 -10.57 5.22 -14.05
N ASP A 87 -9.29 5.09 -13.67
CA ASP A 87 -8.37 6.25 -13.63
C ASP A 87 -6.98 5.95 -14.21
N TYR A 88 -6.83 6.22 -15.52
CA TYR A 88 -5.56 6.23 -16.25
C TYR A 88 -4.58 7.33 -15.78
N GLU A 89 -4.96 8.17 -14.81
CA GLU A 89 -4.14 9.30 -14.34
C GLU A 89 -3.09 8.93 -13.28
N MET A 90 -3.14 7.75 -12.66
CA MET A 90 -2.21 7.43 -11.56
C MET A 90 -0.78 7.04 -11.99
N LEU A 91 -0.48 7.01 -13.29
CA LEU A 91 0.77 6.46 -13.84
C LEU A 91 1.48 7.35 -14.88
N ASN A 92 1.07 8.61 -15.03
CA ASN A 92 1.63 9.50 -16.06
C ASN A 92 2.64 10.51 -15.50
#